data_AF-A0A9W9LP78-F1
#
_entry.id   AF-A0A9W9LP78-F1
#
_cell.length_a   1.000
_cell.length_b   1.000
_cell.length_c   1.000
_cell.angle_alpha   90.00
_cell.angle_beta   90.00
_cell.angle_gamma   90.00
#
_symmetry.space_group_name_H-M   'P 1'
#
loop_
_entity.id
_entity.type
_entity.pdbx_description
1 polymer ?
#
loop_
_entity_poly.entity_id
_entity_poly.type
_entity_poly.pdbx_seq_one_letter_code
_entity_poly.pdbx_strand_id
1 'polypeptide(L)'
;MARLKNLGVTTTGVNPPPTCLLCEMEIPYVHDSGIAGCPTWDRTPESDQLLKCQWRGYWRSRLKHVMVPSIQIEEACFGDMPRLWSCFCRAIIKESDTKYHLTGINMLQERSSEPYHLPKDPTIARIGGRKNARYDNATFIEFYAAKMKRQPSQYKGQRLGFIIHAHCWILFGRALGAMPTEIKLAKFIQSSRNHWRKENLHGLTDHNINWVKPNQALSEREHSCDIYQNPLVIPALQEVITRANTGHSIFPCFSKLPIDITVLISEWVCPADYTLDDVANMRNMLFTFQWNLPDWFWRRRLQEDLFFELDILRKSSSPVNWQGLRLDLMSLVSDRTWYTTRGLANRERILRNVAAIGRGAGMS
;
A
#
# COMPACT_ATOMS: atom_id res chain seq x y z
N MET A 1 42.78 -42.46 -12.87
CA MET A 1 42.11 -41.14 -12.85
C MET A 1 40.66 -41.32 -13.27
N ALA A 2 39.76 -41.52 -12.30
CA ALA A 2 38.33 -41.72 -12.55
C ALA A 2 37.57 -40.40 -12.41
N ARG A 3 36.88 -39.98 -13.48
CA ARG A 3 35.91 -38.87 -13.48
C ARG A 3 34.68 -39.29 -12.66
N LEU A 4 34.60 -38.85 -11.42
CA LEU A 4 33.37 -38.85 -10.64
C LEU A 4 32.39 -37.86 -11.29
N LYS A 5 31.38 -38.40 -11.98
CA LYS A 5 30.18 -37.65 -12.36
C LYS A 5 29.45 -37.30 -11.06
N ASN A 6 29.47 -36.01 -10.70
CA ASN A 6 28.58 -35.45 -9.68
C ASN A 6 27.14 -35.69 -10.12
N LEU A 7 26.51 -36.71 -9.54
CA LEU A 7 25.07 -36.86 -9.52
C LEU A 7 24.53 -35.68 -8.71
N GLY A 8 23.90 -34.73 -9.40
CA GLY A 8 23.31 -33.55 -8.81
C GLY A 8 22.29 -33.96 -7.78
N VAL A 9 22.61 -33.76 -6.50
CA VAL A 9 21.63 -33.74 -5.43
C VAL A 9 20.68 -32.60 -5.76
N THR A 10 19.50 -32.92 -6.29
CA THR A 10 18.38 -32.01 -6.43
C THR A 10 17.91 -31.67 -5.02
N THR A 11 18.56 -30.70 -4.38
CA THR A 11 18.05 -30.08 -3.17
C THR A 11 16.72 -29.46 -3.54
N THR A 12 15.63 -30.06 -3.07
CA THR A 12 14.28 -29.50 -3.12
C THR A 12 14.22 -28.28 -2.19
N GLY A 13 14.94 -27.22 -2.59
CA GLY A 13 15.04 -25.98 -1.84
C GLY A 13 13.70 -25.25 -1.92
N VAL A 14 12.89 -25.36 -0.87
CA VAL A 14 11.68 -24.56 -0.73
C VAL A 14 12.09 -23.09 -0.66
N ASN A 15 11.55 -22.27 -1.56
CA ASN A 15 11.76 -20.83 -1.55
C ASN A 15 11.26 -20.23 -0.27
N PRO A 16 12.00 -19.25 0.27
CA PRO A 16 11.47 -18.47 1.36
C PRO A 16 10.14 -17.84 0.95
N PRO A 17 9.19 -17.70 1.89
CA PRO A 17 7.98 -16.94 1.66
C PRO A 17 8.31 -15.57 1.04
N PRO A 18 7.58 -15.13 0.01
CA PRO A 18 7.84 -13.87 -0.65
C PRO A 18 7.38 -12.72 0.26
N THR A 19 8.27 -12.24 1.13
CA THR A 19 7.96 -11.15 2.07
C THR A 19 8.27 -9.78 1.46
N CYS A 20 7.35 -8.83 1.61
CA CYS A 20 7.55 -7.45 1.18
C CYS A 20 8.64 -6.75 1.98
N LEU A 21 9.61 -6.14 1.30
CA LEU A 21 10.72 -5.37 1.89
C LEU A 21 10.28 -4.17 2.74
N LEU A 22 9.12 -3.57 2.46
CA LEU A 22 8.68 -2.32 3.08
C LEU A 22 7.67 -2.49 4.22
N CYS A 23 6.88 -3.56 4.19
CA CYS A 23 5.82 -3.77 5.18
C CYS A 23 5.89 -5.13 5.88
N GLU A 24 6.89 -5.95 5.53
CA GLU A 24 7.17 -7.28 6.07
C GLU A 24 6.01 -8.30 6.00
N MET A 25 4.96 -7.97 5.26
CA MET A 25 3.87 -8.89 5.00
C MET A 25 4.27 -9.87 3.90
N GLU A 26 3.91 -11.14 4.07
CA GLU A 26 3.94 -12.12 3.00
C GLU A 26 3.05 -11.67 1.83
N ILE A 27 3.53 -11.89 0.61
CA ILE A 27 2.80 -11.65 -0.62
C ILE A 27 2.05 -12.95 -0.94
N PRO A 28 0.72 -13.00 -0.72
CA PRO A 28 -0.03 -14.22 -0.90
C PRO A 28 -0.03 -14.62 -2.38
N TYR A 29 0.04 -15.94 -2.62
CA TYR A 29 -0.18 -16.47 -3.95
C TYR A 29 -1.62 -16.23 -4.39
N VAL A 30 -1.82 -16.00 -5.69
CA VAL A 30 -3.16 -15.74 -6.24
C VAL A 30 -4.14 -16.88 -5.93
N HIS A 31 -3.66 -18.12 -5.83
CA HIS A 31 -4.50 -19.27 -5.50
C HIS A 31 -5.03 -19.25 -4.06
N ASP A 32 -4.25 -18.75 -3.12
CA ASP A 32 -4.60 -18.72 -1.69
C ASP A 32 -5.54 -17.55 -1.37
N SER A 33 -5.54 -16.52 -2.20
CA SER A 33 -6.40 -15.34 -2.04
C SER A 33 -7.91 -15.61 -2.21
N GLY A 34 -8.31 -16.84 -2.58
CA GLY A 34 -9.70 -17.21 -2.85
C GLY A 34 -10.26 -16.69 -4.18
N ILE A 35 -9.46 -15.91 -4.92
CA ILE A 35 -9.88 -15.25 -6.18
C ILE A 35 -10.10 -16.28 -7.29
N ALA A 36 -9.32 -17.35 -7.32
CA ALA A 36 -9.38 -18.36 -8.38
C ALA A 36 -10.65 -19.26 -8.32
N GLY A 37 -11.39 -19.25 -7.21
CA GLY A 37 -12.48 -20.19 -6.95
C GLY A 37 -13.85 -19.57 -6.68
N CYS A 38 -13.99 -18.24 -6.62
CA CYS A 38 -15.26 -17.62 -6.25
C CYS A 38 -16.28 -17.74 -7.41
N PRO A 39 -17.44 -18.40 -7.26
CA PRO A 39 -18.48 -18.48 -8.29
C PRO A 39 -19.46 -17.29 -8.25
N THR A 40 -19.36 -16.41 -7.25
CA THR A 40 -20.38 -15.40 -6.92
C THR A 40 -20.17 -14.04 -7.60
N TRP A 41 -19.49 -13.99 -8.75
CA TRP A 41 -19.14 -12.75 -9.47
C TRP A 41 -20.32 -12.05 -10.18
N ASP A 42 -21.55 -12.54 -10.02
CA ASP A 42 -22.72 -12.11 -10.80
C ASP A 42 -23.65 -11.13 -10.08
N ARG A 43 -23.28 -10.63 -8.89
CA ARG A 43 -24.15 -9.72 -8.11
C ARG A 43 -23.38 -8.57 -7.43
N THR A 44 -22.91 -7.57 -8.16
CA THR A 44 -22.47 -6.28 -7.59
C THR A 44 -22.79 -5.07 -8.48
N PRO A 45 -22.88 -3.84 -7.91
CA PRO A 45 -23.41 -2.62 -8.56
C PRO A 45 -22.58 -2.10 -9.76
N GLU A 46 -23.26 -1.35 -10.64
CA GLU A 46 -22.86 -1.02 -12.02
C GLU A 46 -21.66 -0.08 -12.21
N SER A 47 -21.30 0.76 -11.23
CA SER A 47 -20.30 1.83 -11.46
C SER A 47 -18.85 1.34 -11.59
N ASP A 48 -18.57 0.09 -11.24
CA ASP A 48 -17.24 -0.51 -11.25
C ASP A 48 -17.14 -1.68 -12.26
N GLN A 49 -18.20 -1.87 -13.05
CA GLN A 49 -18.41 -3.06 -13.88
C GLN A 49 -17.49 -3.08 -15.11
N LEU A 50 -17.12 -1.92 -15.65
CA LEU A 50 -16.29 -1.83 -16.86
C LEU A 50 -14.85 -2.30 -16.59
N LEU A 51 -14.24 -1.81 -15.51
CA LEU A 51 -12.90 -2.23 -15.09
C LEU A 51 -12.93 -3.72 -14.71
N LYS A 52 -13.93 -4.15 -13.93
CA LYS A 52 -14.11 -5.57 -13.56
C LYS A 52 -14.24 -6.49 -14.77
N CYS A 53 -14.98 -6.10 -15.79
CA CYS A 53 -15.11 -6.86 -17.03
C CYS A 53 -13.78 -6.95 -17.79
N GLN A 54 -13.00 -5.85 -17.84
CA GLN A 54 -11.67 -5.85 -18.42
C GLN A 54 -10.74 -6.82 -17.67
N TRP A 55 -10.66 -6.71 -16.34
CA TRP A 55 -9.85 -7.61 -15.50
C TRP A 55 -10.29 -9.06 -15.63
N ARG A 56 -11.59 -9.35 -15.62
CA ARG A 56 -12.14 -10.69 -15.85
C ARG A 56 -11.72 -11.25 -17.21
N GLY A 57 -11.76 -10.41 -18.24
CA GLY A 57 -11.29 -10.75 -19.59
C GLY A 57 -9.80 -11.08 -19.63
N TYR A 58 -8.97 -10.31 -18.90
CA TYR A 58 -7.53 -10.53 -18.82
C TYR A 58 -7.16 -11.85 -18.15
N TRP A 59 -7.92 -12.26 -17.12
CA TRP A 59 -7.68 -13.51 -16.39
C TRP A 59 -8.11 -14.75 -17.16
N ARG A 60 -9.18 -14.62 -17.96
CA ARG A 60 -9.70 -15.68 -18.84
C ARG A 60 -9.10 -15.63 -20.24
N SER A 61 -8.13 -14.74 -20.47
CA SER A 61 -7.53 -14.56 -21.78
C SER A 61 -6.81 -15.81 -22.26
N ARG A 62 -6.95 -16.12 -23.55
CA ARG A 62 -6.16 -17.17 -24.22
C ARG A 62 -4.73 -16.73 -24.53
N LEU A 63 -4.42 -15.45 -24.31
CA LEU A 63 -3.08 -14.91 -24.50
C LEU A 63 -2.09 -15.56 -23.53
N LYS A 64 -0.85 -15.70 -23.99
CA LYS A 64 0.24 -16.28 -23.20
C LYS A 64 0.48 -15.46 -21.92
N HIS A 65 0.64 -14.15 -22.09
CA HIS A 65 0.71 -13.18 -21.01
C HIS A 65 -0.14 -11.97 -21.39
N VAL A 66 -0.86 -11.41 -20.43
CA VAL A 66 -1.55 -10.13 -20.61
C VAL A 66 -0.73 -9.07 -19.90
N MET A 67 -0.21 -8.11 -20.67
CA MET A 67 0.66 -7.04 -20.20
C MET A 67 -0.06 -5.70 -20.32
N VAL A 68 0.10 -4.83 -19.33
CA VAL A 68 -0.41 -3.46 -19.30
C VAL A 68 0.65 -2.52 -18.72
N PRO A 69 0.56 -1.20 -18.91
CA PRO A 69 1.40 -0.25 -18.18
C PRO A 69 1.25 -0.42 -16.66
N SER A 70 2.35 -0.35 -15.91
CA SER A 70 2.34 -0.50 -14.45
C SER A 70 1.47 0.54 -13.75
N ILE A 71 1.41 1.76 -14.29
CA ILE A 71 0.58 2.84 -13.74
C ILE A 71 -0.90 2.46 -13.68
N GLN A 72 -1.40 1.65 -14.63
CA GLN A 72 -2.79 1.18 -14.59
C GLN A 72 -3.06 0.26 -13.40
N ILE A 73 -2.06 -0.50 -12.95
CA ILE A 73 -2.18 -1.28 -11.70
C ILE A 73 -2.17 -0.34 -10.53
N GLU A 74 -1.16 0.54 -10.48
CA GLU A 74 -0.84 1.41 -9.34
C GLU A 74 -1.99 2.38 -9.00
N GLU A 75 -2.79 2.77 -9.99
CA GLU A 75 -3.96 3.64 -9.86
C GLU A 75 -5.29 2.87 -9.75
N ALA A 76 -5.29 1.54 -9.88
CA ALA A 76 -6.52 0.76 -9.86
C ALA A 76 -7.23 0.80 -8.49
N CYS A 77 -8.54 0.57 -8.49
CA CYS A 77 -9.28 0.23 -7.28
C CYS A 77 -9.88 -1.16 -7.47
N PHE A 78 -9.63 -2.08 -6.54
CA PHE A 78 -10.22 -3.42 -6.55
C PHE A 78 -11.28 -3.51 -5.45
N GLY A 79 -12.37 -2.73 -5.58
CA GLY A 79 -13.38 -2.61 -4.54
C GLY A 79 -13.98 -3.95 -4.08
N ASP A 80 -14.34 -4.82 -5.03
CA ASP A 80 -14.86 -6.15 -4.73
C ASP A 80 -13.77 -7.15 -4.30
N MET A 81 -12.50 -6.82 -4.57
CA MET A 81 -11.37 -7.73 -4.40
C MET A 81 -10.17 -7.03 -3.76
N PRO A 82 -10.33 -6.47 -2.55
CA PRO A 82 -9.25 -5.72 -1.91
C PRO A 82 -7.99 -6.58 -1.81
N ARG A 83 -8.14 -7.88 -1.50
CA ARG A 83 -7.02 -8.85 -1.43
C ARG A 83 -6.13 -8.91 -2.66
N LEU A 84 -6.67 -8.62 -3.84
CA LEU A 84 -5.87 -8.65 -5.06
C LEU A 84 -4.67 -7.69 -4.98
N TRP A 85 -4.83 -6.57 -4.26
CA TRP A 85 -3.76 -5.62 -4.02
C TRP A 85 -2.55 -6.20 -3.28
N SER A 86 -2.77 -7.19 -2.42
CA SER A 86 -1.68 -7.88 -1.72
C SER A 86 -0.91 -8.84 -2.62
N CYS A 87 -1.48 -9.29 -3.73
CA CYS A 87 -0.81 -10.22 -4.64
C CYS A 87 0.14 -9.53 -5.64
N PHE A 88 -0.06 -8.22 -5.90
CA PHE A 88 0.76 -7.48 -6.86
C PHE A 88 2.08 -7.03 -6.26
N CYS A 89 3.18 -7.42 -6.89
CA CYS A 89 4.51 -7.08 -6.43
C CYS A 89 5.48 -6.69 -7.55
N ARG A 90 6.49 -5.92 -7.15
CA ARG A 90 7.74 -5.65 -7.88
C ARG A 90 8.89 -6.37 -7.16
N ALA A 91 10.05 -6.47 -7.79
CA ALA A 91 11.28 -6.84 -7.11
C ALA A 91 12.40 -5.85 -7.42
N ILE A 92 13.32 -5.74 -6.47
CA ILE A 92 14.63 -5.13 -6.67
C ILE A 92 15.62 -6.26 -6.84
N ILE A 93 16.10 -6.44 -8.07
CA ILE A 93 17.00 -7.52 -8.45
C ILE A 93 18.44 -7.11 -8.18
N LYS A 94 19.19 -8.01 -7.53
CA LYS A 94 20.62 -7.84 -7.32
C LYS A 94 21.40 -8.36 -8.53
N GLU A 95 22.02 -7.48 -9.30
CA GLU A 95 22.94 -7.86 -10.39
C GLU A 95 24.37 -8.05 -9.88
N SER A 96 24.80 -7.16 -8.99
CA SER A 96 26.10 -7.21 -8.31
C SER A 96 25.95 -6.68 -6.89
N ASP A 97 27.03 -6.58 -6.12
CA ASP A 97 26.98 -6.05 -4.75
C ASP A 97 26.49 -4.60 -4.67
N THR A 98 26.74 -3.82 -5.73
CA THR A 98 26.41 -2.40 -5.80
C THR A 98 25.31 -2.08 -6.81
N LYS A 99 25.03 -2.98 -7.75
CA LYS A 99 24.08 -2.75 -8.84
C LYS A 99 22.77 -3.50 -8.60
N TYR A 100 21.70 -2.72 -8.57
CA TYR A 100 20.33 -3.19 -8.43
C TYR A 100 19.45 -2.54 -9.49
N HIS A 101 18.40 -3.23 -9.91
CA HIS A 101 17.35 -2.63 -10.74
C HIS A 101 15.96 -3.04 -10.27
N LEU A 102 14.97 -2.21 -10.56
CA LEU A 102 13.56 -2.47 -10.28
C LEU A 102 12.93 -3.22 -11.45
N THR A 103 12.12 -4.23 -11.17
CA THR A 103 11.31 -4.94 -12.16
C THR A 103 9.95 -4.27 -12.37
N GLY A 104 9.23 -4.73 -13.39
CA GLY A 104 7.80 -4.53 -13.55
C GLY A 104 6.98 -5.22 -12.46
N ILE A 105 5.65 -5.16 -12.63
CA ILE A 105 4.68 -5.74 -11.69
C ILE A 105 4.21 -7.11 -12.21
N ASN A 106 4.03 -8.07 -11.32
CA ASN A 106 3.27 -9.29 -11.60
C ASN A 106 2.52 -9.72 -10.34
N MET A 107 1.66 -10.72 -10.49
CA MET A 107 1.16 -11.51 -9.38
C MET A 107 1.96 -12.80 -9.25
N LEU A 108 2.30 -13.19 -8.03
CA LEU A 108 2.97 -14.46 -7.79
C LEU A 108 1.97 -15.62 -7.96
N GLN A 109 2.19 -16.43 -9.01
CA GLN A 109 1.33 -17.57 -9.36
C GLN A 109 1.98 -18.92 -9.05
N GLU A 110 3.31 -18.98 -9.04
CA GLU A 110 4.08 -20.21 -8.96
C GLU A 110 4.26 -20.70 -7.53
N ARG A 111 4.38 -22.02 -7.35
CA ARG A 111 4.58 -22.63 -6.04
C ARG A 111 5.96 -22.27 -5.50
N SER A 112 6.11 -22.35 -4.17
CA SER A 112 7.36 -22.06 -3.45
C SER A 112 8.57 -22.87 -3.90
N SER A 113 8.48 -23.90 -4.74
CA SER A 113 9.65 -24.63 -5.24
C SER A 113 10.29 -24.02 -6.49
N GLU A 114 9.62 -23.08 -7.18
CA GLU A 114 10.06 -22.55 -8.47
C GLU A 114 10.50 -21.08 -8.34
N PRO A 115 11.52 -20.66 -9.11
CA PRO A 115 11.93 -19.26 -9.11
C PRO A 115 10.78 -18.37 -9.59
N TYR A 116 10.76 -17.13 -9.10
CA TYR A 116 9.75 -16.15 -9.44
C TYR A 116 10.06 -15.46 -10.77
N HIS A 117 9.00 -15.11 -11.50
CA HIS A 117 9.08 -14.41 -12.78
C HIS A 117 8.40 -13.04 -12.71
N LEU A 118 9.16 -11.98 -13.01
CA LEU A 118 8.64 -10.61 -13.13
C LEU A 118 9.04 -10.00 -14.49
N PRO A 119 8.25 -9.08 -15.06
CA PRO A 119 8.67 -8.33 -16.24
C PRO A 119 9.97 -7.57 -15.95
N LYS A 120 10.93 -7.55 -16.87
CA LYS A 120 12.17 -6.78 -16.69
C LYS A 120 11.93 -5.27 -16.66
N ASP A 121 11.00 -4.80 -17.49
CA ASP A 121 10.68 -3.39 -17.63
C ASP A 121 9.84 -2.91 -16.43
N PRO A 122 10.32 -1.93 -15.64
CA PRO A 122 9.59 -1.38 -14.49
C PRO A 122 8.31 -0.64 -14.86
N THR A 123 8.09 -0.31 -16.14
CA THR A 123 6.89 0.38 -16.62
C THR A 123 5.79 -0.58 -17.07
N ILE A 124 6.03 -1.89 -17.02
CA ILE A 124 5.09 -2.92 -17.48
C ILE A 124 4.63 -3.80 -16.32
N ALA A 125 3.36 -4.17 -16.34
CA ALA A 125 2.74 -5.11 -15.43
C ALA A 125 2.15 -6.31 -16.18
N ARG A 126 2.32 -7.51 -15.64
CA ARG A 126 1.57 -8.69 -16.05
C ARG A 126 0.36 -8.88 -15.14
N ILE A 127 -0.82 -8.95 -15.74
CA ILE A 127 -2.10 -9.06 -15.03
C ILE A 127 -2.85 -10.35 -15.27
N GLY A 128 -2.34 -11.21 -16.15
CA GLY A 128 -2.99 -12.46 -16.49
C GLY A 128 -2.28 -13.21 -17.60
N GLY A 129 -2.99 -14.17 -18.16
CA GLY A 129 -2.52 -15.06 -19.22
C GLY A 129 -2.76 -16.53 -18.89
N ARG A 130 -2.41 -17.41 -19.83
CA ARG A 130 -2.61 -18.85 -19.70
C ARG A 130 -1.82 -19.41 -18.50
N LYS A 131 -2.47 -20.21 -17.64
CA LYS A 131 -1.88 -20.79 -16.41
C LYS A 131 -0.53 -21.49 -16.59
N ASN A 132 -0.33 -22.15 -17.73
CA ASN A 132 0.88 -22.91 -18.04
C ASN A 132 1.74 -22.24 -19.12
N ALA A 133 1.58 -20.93 -19.31
CA ALA A 133 2.44 -20.17 -20.21
C ALA A 133 3.87 -20.13 -19.67
N ARG A 134 4.83 -20.65 -20.44
CA ARG A 134 6.26 -20.53 -20.10
C ARG A 134 6.71 -19.08 -20.18
N TYR A 135 7.35 -18.56 -19.16
CA TYR A 135 7.99 -17.24 -19.22
C TYR A 135 9.17 -17.27 -20.19
N ASP A 136 9.28 -16.27 -21.05
CA ASP A 136 10.46 -16.09 -21.90
C ASP A 136 11.48 -15.19 -21.21
N ASN A 137 12.76 -15.55 -21.37
CA ASN A 137 13.87 -14.80 -20.79
C ASN A 137 14.09 -13.43 -21.43
N ALA A 138 13.41 -13.10 -22.54
CA ALA A 138 13.50 -11.78 -23.15
C ALA A 138 12.69 -10.77 -22.33
N THR A 139 11.45 -11.11 -22.02
CA THR A 139 10.47 -10.25 -21.33
C THR A 139 10.57 -10.35 -19.81
N PHE A 140 10.82 -11.54 -19.29
CA PHE A 140 10.78 -11.83 -17.86
C PHE A 140 12.17 -12.06 -17.29
N ILE A 141 12.31 -11.77 -16.00
CA ILE A 141 13.47 -12.12 -15.20
C ILE A 141 13.08 -13.18 -14.18
N GLU A 142 13.84 -14.27 -14.21
CA GLU A 142 13.79 -15.34 -13.22
C GLU A 142 14.69 -14.98 -12.02
N PHE A 143 14.17 -15.10 -10.80
CA PHE A 143 14.93 -14.85 -9.57
C PHE A 143 14.34 -15.59 -8.35
N TYR A 144 15.11 -15.65 -7.27
CA TYR A 144 14.69 -16.17 -5.98
C TYR A 144 14.52 -15.05 -4.94
N ALA A 145 13.51 -15.15 -4.08
CA ALA A 145 13.29 -14.17 -3.03
C ALA A 145 14.47 -14.10 -2.05
N ALA A 146 14.97 -12.89 -1.84
CA ALA A 146 16.01 -12.61 -0.86
C ALA A 146 15.42 -12.57 0.55
N LYS A 147 16.10 -13.21 1.51
CA LYS A 147 15.78 -13.06 2.95
C LYS A 147 16.38 -11.76 3.50
N MET A 148 15.66 -11.09 4.39
CA MET A 148 16.18 -9.95 5.16
C MET A 148 17.29 -10.35 6.12
N LYS A 149 17.21 -11.57 6.66
CA LYS A 149 18.24 -12.21 7.49
C LYS A 149 19.35 -12.84 6.61
N ARG A 150 20.04 -13.85 7.11
CA ARG A 150 21.07 -14.57 6.37
C ARG A 150 20.43 -15.36 5.23
N GLN A 151 20.97 -15.23 4.02
CA GLN A 151 20.53 -16.04 2.89
C GLN A 151 21.04 -17.48 3.07
N PRO A 152 20.20 -18.51 2.84
CA PRO A 152 20.64 -19.90 2.85
C PRO A 152 21.70 -20.17 1.77
N SER A 153 22.66 -21.05 2.06
CA SER A 153 23.77 -21.39 1.15
C SER A 153 23.31 -22.01 -0.17
N GLN A 154 22.12 -22.65 -0.19
CA GLN A 154 21.53 -23.22 -1.40
C GLN A 154 21.25 -22.20 -2.50
N TYR A 155 21.17 -20.90 -2.16
CA TYR A 155 20.99 -19.82 -3.13
C TYR A 155 22.32 -19.20 -3.61
N LYS A 156 23.46 -19.81 -3.28
CA LYS A 156 24.77 -19.33 -3.75
C LYS A 156 24.83 -19.45 -5.28
N GLY A 157 25.16 -18.35 -5.95
CA GLY A 157 25.19 -18.27 -7.42
C GLY A 157 23.81 -18.07 -8.08
N GLN A 158 22.73 -18.09 -7.30
CA GLN A 158 21.39 -17.81 -7.80
C GLN A 158 21.14 -16.31 -7.86
N ARG A 159 20.28 -15.89 -8.80
CA ARG A 159 19.81 -14.50 -8.87
C ARG A 159 18.83 -14.24 -7.74
N LEU A 160 19.13 -13.25 -6.90
CA LEU A 160 18.29 -12.87 -5.76
C LEU A 160 17.55 -11.56 -6.04
N GLY A 161 16.34 -11.45 -5.51
CA GLY A 161 15.54 -10.23 -5.58
C GLY A 161 14.79 -9.94 -4.29
N PHE A 162 14.71 -8.67 -3.90
CA PHE A 162 13.92 -8.21 -2.77
C PHE A 162 12.52 -7.83 -3.27
N ILE A 163 11.50 -8.55 -2.83
CA ILE A 163 10.14 -8.35 -3.33
C ILE A 163 9.47 -7.22 -2.54
N ILE A 164 8.64 -6.42 -3.22
CA ILE A 164 7.92 -5.28 -2.66
C ILE A 164 6.49 -5.30 -3.19
N HIS A 165 5.48 -5.15 -2.34
CA HIS A 165 4.12 -4.88 -2.82
C HIS A 165 4.11 -3.66 -3.73
N ALA A 166 3.36 -3.72 -4.83
CA ALA A 166 3.26 -2.61 -5.78
C ALA A 166 2.82 -1.32 -5.08
N HIS A 167 1.80 -1.39 -4.22
CA HIS A 167 1.32 -0.22 -3.49
C HIS A 167 2.32 0.32 -2.45
N CYS A 168 3.11 -0.56 -1.80
CA CYS A 168 4.15 -0.14 -0.86
C CYS A 168 5.24 0.66 -1.58
N TRP A 169 5.59 0.26 -2.80
CA TRP A 169 6.58 0.98 -3.62
C TRP A 169 6.12 2.41 -3.97
N ILE A 170 4.84 2.59 -4.28
CA ILE A 170 4.28 3.91 -4.57
C ILE A 170 4.20 4.78 -3.32
N LEU A 171 3.76 4.22 -2.18
CA LEU A 171 3.78 4.94 -0.91
C LEU A 171 5.18 5.38 -0.52
N PHE A 172 6.19 4.54 -0.78
CA PHE A 172 7.59 4.88 -0.56
C PHE A 172 8.04 6.09 -1.39
N GLY A 173 7.72 6.13 -2.69
CA GLY A 173 8.02 7.29 -3.54
C GLY A 173 7.31 8.57 -3.06
N ARG A 174 6.03 8.47 -2.67
CA ARG A 174 5.26 9.62 -2.16
C ARG A 174 5.83 10.16 -0.85
N ALA A 175 6.12 9.30 0.10
CA ALA A 175 6.62 9.68 1.41
C ALA A 175 7.98 10.39 1.37
N LEU A 176 8.82 10.06 0.38
CA LEU A 176 10.15 10.65 0.23
C LEU A 176 10.17 11.87 -0.70
N GLY A 177 9.03 12.22 -1.32
CA GLY A 177 8.96 13.32 -2.29
C GLY A 177 9.87 13.14 -3.52
N ALA A 178 10.41 11.94 -3.73
CA ALA A 178 11.39 11.63 -4.77
C ALA A 178 10.89 10.48 -5.62
N MET A 179 11.14 10.56 -6.93
CA MET A 179 10.80 9.46 -7.83
C MET A 179 11.66 8.25 -7.47
N PRO A 180 11.10 7.03 -7.42
CA PRO A 180 11.87 5.86 -6.99
C PRO A 180 13.10 5.53 -7.85
N THR A 181 13.18 6.10 -9.06
CA THR A 181 14.32 6.02 -9.97
C THR A 181 15.57 6.77 -9.48
N GLU A 182 15.42 7.74 -8.59
CA GLU A 182 16.52 8.57 -8.05
C GLU A 182 17.17 7.95 -6.80
N ILE A 183 16.59 6.86 -6.32
CA ILE A 183 16.95 6.25 -5.05
C ILE A 183 18.18 5.37 -5.25
N LYS A 184 19.19 5.58 -4.40
CA LYS A 184 20.35 4.68 -4.31
C LYS A 184 19.90 3.34 -3.73
N LEU A 185 19.38 2.45 -4.60
CA LEU A 185 18.77 1.18 -4.21
C LEU A 185 19.65 0.35 -3.27
N ALA A 186 20.98 0.36 -3.46
CA ALA A 186 21.91 -0.33 -2.55
C ALA A 186 21.81 0.17 -1.10
N LYS A 187 21.76 1.50 -0.89
CA LYS A 187 21.57 2.10 0.45
C LYS A 187 20.20 1.76 1.00
N PHE A 188 19.16 1.89 0.18
CA PHE A 188 17.80 1.54 0.56
C PHE A 188 17.68 0.09 1.04
N ILE A 189 18.17 -0.89 0.27
CA ILE A 189 18.21 -2.31 0.67
C ILE A 189 18.95 -2.49 1.99
N GLN A 190 20.12 -1.85 2.16
CA GLN A 190 20.91 -1.96 3.37
C GLN A 190 20.15 -1.42 4.60
N SER A 191 19.50 -0.27 4.47
CA SER A 191 18.74 0.37 5.54
C SER A 191 17.49 -0.43 5.89
N SER A 192 16.77 -0.97 4.90
CA SER A 192 15.65 -1.90 5.12
C SER A 192 16.09 -3.15 5.88
N ARG A 193 17.19 -3.79 5.48
CA ARG A 193 17.73 -4.96 6.20
C ARG A 193 18.11 -4.62 7.63
N ASN A 194 18.72 -3.46 7.86
CA ASN A 194 19.10 -3.01 9.20
C ASN A 194 17.88 -2.75 10.07
N HIS A 195 16.83 -2.12 9.52
CA HIS A 195 15.57 -1.89 10.22
C HIS A 195 14.93 -3.21 10.67
N TRP A 196 14.69 -4.14 9.74
CA TRP A 196 14.02 -5.41 10.07
C TRP A 196 14.85 -6.34 10.96
N ARG A 197 16.18 -6.23 10.94
CA ARG A 197 17.03 -6.94 11.92
C ARG A 197 16.85 -6.42 13.35
N LYS A 198 16.52 -5.13 13.52
CA LYS A 198 16.32 -4.52 14.84
C LYS A 198 14.92 -4.80 15.40
N GLU A 199 13.90 -4.76 14.55
CA GLU A 199 12.51 -5.01 14.96
C GLU A 199 12.27 -6.46 15.41
N ASN A 200 13.23 -7.38 15.17
CA ASN A 200 13.12 -8.83 15.48
C ASN A 200 11.88 -9.51 14.90
N LEU A 201 11.20 -8.87 13.96
CA LEU A 201 10.04 -9.44 13.31
C LEU A 201 10.48 -10.64 12.46
N HIS A 202 9.64 -11.66 12.51
CA HIS A 202 9.83 -12.93 11.82
C HIS A 202 8.79 -13.01 10.72
N GLY A 203 8.93 -12.19 9.66
CA GLY A 203 8.18 -12.32 8.40
C GLY A 203 6.76 -12.77 8.62
N LEU A 204 5.87 -11.83 8.96
CA LEU A 204 4.55 -12.08 9.50
C LEU A 204 3.74 -13.00 8.58
N THR A 205 3.80 -14.30 8.86
CA THR A 205 2.99 -15.32 8.25
C THR A 205 1.66 -15.31 8.97
N ASP A 206 0.68 -14.61 8.40
CA ASP A 206 -0.69 -14.70 8.87
C ASP A 206 -1.21 -16.09 8.48
N HIS A 207 -0.93 -17.09 9.33
CA HIS A 207 -1.38 -18.47 9.14
C HIS A 207 -2.91 -18.57 9.06
N ASN A 208 -3.63 -17.52 9.48
CA ASN A 208 -5.09 -17.44 9.41
C ASN A 208 -5.60 -16.92 8.07
N ILE A 209 -4.75 -16.50 7.12
CA ILE A 209 -5.15 -15.94 5.80
C ILE A 209 -6.24 -16.75 5.10
N ASN A 210 -6.13 -18.08 5.15
CA ASN A 210 -7.04 -19.00 4.48
C ASN A 210 -8.44 -19.04 5.10
N TRP A 211 -8.59 -18.59 6.35
CA TRP A 211 -9.83 -18.69 7.13
C TRP A 211 -10.63 -17.39 7.18
N VAL A 212 -10.01 -16.26 6.87
CA VAL A 212 -10.64 -14.95 6.92
C VAL A 212 -11.51 -14.79 5.67
N LYS A 213 -12.81 -14.52 5.80
CA LYS A 213 -13.64 -14.11 4.67
C LYS A 213 -13.34 -12.65 4.28
N PRO A 214 -13.47 -12.26 3.01
CA PRO A 214 -13.41 -10.84 2.62
C PRO A 214 -14.37 -10.00 3.47
N ASN A 215 -13.94 -8.83 3.93
CA ASN A 215 -14.73 -7.88 4.74
C ASN A 215 -15.11 -8.34 6.16
N GLN A 216 -14.57 -9.44 6.67
CA GLN A 216 -14.73 -9.79 8.08
C GLN A 216 -13.67 -9.05 8.90
N ALA A 217 -14.11 -8.18 9.82
CA ALA A 217 -13.24 -7.59 10.82
C ALA A 217 -12.71 -8.72 11.72
N LEU A 218 -11.42 -9.05 11.58
CA LEU A 218 -10.75 -9.93 12.52
C LEU A 218 -10.62 -9.15 13.82
N SER A 219 -11.30 -9.60 14.87
CA SER A 219 -11.36 -8.93 16.17
C SER A 219 -10.01 -8.86 16.88
N GLU A 220 -8.98 -9.57 16.38
CA GLU A 220 -7.67 -9.67 17.00
C GLU A 220 -6.56 -9.71 15.94
N ARG A 221 -6.51 -8.75 15.01
CA ARG A 221 -5.32 -8.66 14.13
C ARG A 221 -4.12 -8.27 14.97
N GLU A 222 -3.03 -9.04 14.86
CA GLU A 222 -1.70 -8.69 15.36
C GLU A 222 -1.22 -7.29 14.93
N HIS A 223 -1.85 -6.71 13.89
CA HIS A 223 -1.45 -5.45 13.26
C HIS A 223 -2.48 -4.34 13.37
N SER A 224 -3.60 -4.58 14.05
CA SER A 224 -4.70 -3.62 14.24
C SER A 224 -5.25 -2.96 12.95
N CYS A 225 -5.00 -3.53 11.76
CA CYS A 225 -5.41 -2.95 10.48
C CYS A 225 -5.69 -3.99 9.38
N ASP A 226 -6.53 -3.62 8.42
CA ASP A 226 -6.78 -4.44 7.22
C ASP A 226 -5.72 -4.27 6.14
N ILE A 227 -4.68 -5.11 6.22
CA ILE A 227 -3.53 -5.11 5.29
C ILE A 227 -3.90 -5.37 3.83
N TYR A 228 -5.10 -5.90 3.56
CA TYR A 228 -5.58 -6.20 2.22
C TYR A 228 -6.25 -5.00 1.56
N GLN A 229 -6.62 -3.97 2.31
CA GLN A 229 -7.21 -2.77 1.74
C GLN A 229 -6.15 -1.97 1.01
N ASN A 230 -6.52 -1.37 -0.12
CA ASN A 230 -5.64 -0.49 -0.87
C ASN A 230 -5.26 0.71 -0.01
N PRO A 231 -3.98 0.88 0.37
CA PRO A 231 -3.58 2.02 1.16
C PRO A 231 -3.40 3.28 0.30
N LEU A 232 -3.43 3.21 -1.03
CA LEU A 232 -3.30 4.36 -1.92
C LEU A 232 -4.65 4.98 -2.28
N VAL A 233 -5.62 4.16 -2.68
CA VAL A 233 -6.95 4.63 -3.08
C VAL A 233 -7.95 4.27 -1.99
N ILE A 234 -8.36 5.28 -1.22
CA ILE A 234 -9.30 5.13 -0.11
C ILE A 234 -10.61 5.83 -0.49
N PRO A 235 -11.68 5.10 -0.87
CA PRO A 235 -12.90 5.71 -1.38
C PRO A 235 -13.52 6.78 -0.46
N ALA A 236 -13.61 6.53 0.84
CA ALA A 236 -14.18 7.53 1.76
C ALA A 236 -13.35 8.83 1.83
N LEU A 237 -12.03 8.75 1.60
CA LEU A 237 -11.19 9.93 1.49
C LEU A 237 -11.55 10.74 0.24
N GLN A 238 -11.80 10.06 -0.89
CA GLN A 238 -12.24 10.72 -2.13
C GLN A 238 -13.63 11.35 -1.97
N GLU A 239 -14.55 10.70 -1.25
CA GLU A 239 -15.87 11.27 -0.92
C GLU A 239 -15.74 12.54 -0.08
N VAL A 240 -14.92 12.51 0.97
CA VAL A 240 -14.63 13.67 1.83
C VAL A 240 -14.05 14.83 1.02
N ILE A 241 -13.07 14.54 0.15
CA ILE A 241 -12.45 15.55 -0.73
C ILE A 241 -13.48 16.13 -1.71
N THR A 242 -14.32 15.28 -2.29
CA THR A 242 -15.37 15.71 -3.22
C THR A 242 -16.37 16.64 -2.53
N ARG A 243 -16.82 16.32 -1.32
CA ARG A 243 -17.70 17.20 -0.52
C ARG A 243 -17.03 18.53 -0.19
N ALA A 244 -15.73 18.55 0.10
CA ALA A 244 -15.01 19.78 0.40
C ALA A 244 -14.92 20.73 -0.80
N ASN A 245 -14.97 20.20 -2.03
CA ASN A 245 -14.95 20.97 -3.27
C ASN A 245 -16.34 21.52 -3.66
N THR A 246 -17.44 20.91 -3.18
CA THR A 246 -18.82 21.36 -3.48
C THR A 246 -19.41 22.27 -2.41
N GLY A 247 -18.72 22.38 -1.26
CA GLY A 247 -19.15 23.17 -0.12
C GLY A 247 -19.33 24.65 -0.46
N HIS A 248 -20.51 25.19 -0.15
CA HIS A 248 -20.78 26.62 -0.28
C HIS A 248 -20.07 27.38 0.84
N SER A 249 -19.46 28.52 0.51
CA SER A 249 -18.90 29.43 1.50
C SER A 249 -20.02 29.94 2.40
N ILE A 250 -19.91 29.71 3.71
CA ILE A 250 -20.91 30.19 4.65
C ILE A 250 -20.61 31.67 4.94
N PHE A 251 -21.64 32.51 4.82
CA PHE A 251 -21.55 33.94 5.08
C PHE A 251 -21.50 34.22 6.59
N PRO A 252 -20.64 35.15 7.06
CA PRO A 252 -20.46 35.43 8.48
C PRO A 252 -21.68 36.15 9.08
N CYS A 253 -22.17 35.69 10.25
CA CYS A 253 -23.33 36.30 10.91
C CYS A 253 -23.11 36.68 12.39
N PHE A 254 -22.03 36.26 13.07
CA PHE A 254 -21.87 36.58 14.51
C PHE A 254 -20.47 37.05 14.92
N SER A 255 -20.47 37.80 16.02
CA SER A 255 -19.47 38.74 16.54
C SER A 255 -18.02 38.24 16.63
N LYS A 256 -17.09 39.16 16.32
CA LYS A 256 -15.62 38.99 16.39
C LYS A 256 -15.14 38.91 17.84
N LEU A 257 -15.06 37.69 18.39
CA LEU A 257 -14.19 37.47 19.55
C LEU A 257 -12.72 37.60 19.13
N PRO A 258 -11.82 38.03 20.04
CA PRO A 258 -10.39 37.92 19.82
C PRO A 258 -9.98 36.48 19.51
N ILE A 259 -9.04 36.31 18.57
CA ILE A 259 -8.64 34.99 18.03
C ILE A 259 -8.09 34.05 19.11
N ASP A 260 -7.41 34.60 20.11
CA ASP A 260 -6.90 33.93 21.30
C ASP A 260 -8.03 33.31 22.14
N ILE A 261 -9.13 34.03 22.32
CA ILE A 261 -10.32 33.51 23.02
C ILE A 261 -11.02 32.44 22.19
N THR A 262 -11.19 32.67 20.88
CA THR A 262 -11.76 31.69 19.95
C THR A 262 -10.96 30.39 19.96
N VAL A 263 -9.63 30.46 19.91
CA VAL A 263 -8.79 29.26 19.94
C VAL A 263 -8.81 28.60 21.31
N LEU A 264 -8.81 29.36 22.41
CA LEU A 264 -8.92 28.79 23.75
C LEU A 264 -10.20 27.96 23.88
N ILE A 265 -11.36 28.50 23.48
CA ILE A 265 -12.63 27.75 23.50
C ILE A 265 -12.53 26.51 22.58
N SER A 266 -11.94 26.68 21.41
CA SER A 266 -11.78 25.59 20.44
C SER A 266 -10.91 24.44 20.96
N GLU A 267 -9.83 24.74 21.70
CA GLU A 267 -8.97 23.74 22.35
C GLU A 267 -9.73 22.94 23.42
N TRP A 268 -10.67 23.56 24.11
CA TRP A 268 -11.56 22.88 25.07
C TRP A 268 -12.60 22.00 24.39
N VAL A 269 -13.17 22.46 23.27
CA VAL A 269 -14.22 21.72 22.54
C VAL A 269 -13.66 20.52 21.78
N CYS A 270 -12.45 20.64 21.24
CA CYS A 270 -11.79 19.54 20.56
C CYS A 270 -10.31 19.56 20.93
N PRO A 271 -9.87 18.77 21.93
CA PRO A 271 -8.46 18.71 22.33
C PRO A 271 -7.57 18.09 21.24
N ALA A 272 -6.25 18.04 21.48
CA ALA A 272 -5.31 17.42 20.55
C ALA A 272 -5.50 15.89 20.43
N ASP A 273 -5.90 15.25 21.53
CA ASP A 273 -6.33 13.85 21.58
C ASP A 273 -7.86 13.82 21.60
N TYR A 274 -8.47 13.78 20.41
CA TYR A 274 -9.90 13.97 20.22
C TYR A 274 -10.63 12.67 19.91
N THR A 275 -11.88 12.61 20.35
CA THR A 275 -12.86 11.58 20.02
C THR A 275 -13.74 12.01 18.84
N LEU A 276 -14.58 11.10 18.35
CA LEU A 276 -15.54 11.43 17.30
C LEU A 276 -16.56 12.50 17.75
N ASP A 277 -16.96 12.46 19.03
CA ASP A 277 -17.90 13.43 19.61
C ASP A 277 -17.28 14.83 19.68
N ASP A 278 -15.99 14.93 19.99
CA ASP A 278 -15.27 16.21 19.97
C ASP A 278 -15.24 16.85 18.57
N VAL A 279 -15.08 16.03 17.52
CA VAL A 279 -15.14 16.51 16.13
C VAL A 279 -16.55 17.01 15.78
N ALA A 280 -17.58 16.30 16.23
CA ALA A 280 -18.97 16.71 16.03
C ALA A 280 -19.29 18.02 16.77
N ASN A 281 -18.85 18.15 18.02
CA ASN A 281 -19.00 19.36 18.83
C ASN A 281 -18.27 20.55 18.19
N MET A 282 -17.05 20.33 17.69
CA MET A 282 -16.29 21.33 16.95
C MET A 282 -17.04 21.77 15.69
N ARG A 283 -17.59 20.83 14.91
CA ARG A 283 -18.38 21.16 13.71
C ARG A 283 -19.59 22.04 14.06
N ASN A 284 -20.33 21.68 15.11
CA ASN A 284 -21.49 22.46 15.57
C ASN A 284 -21.07 23.85 16.04
N MET A 285 -20.01 23.96 16.84
CA MET A 285 -19.48 25.24 17.31
C MET A 285 -19.07 26.13 16.14
N LEU A 286 -18.29 25.62 15.19
CA LEU A 286 -17.84 26.38 14.02
C LEU A 286 -19.01 26.78 13.11
N PHE A 287 -20.02 25.93 12.98
CA PHE A 287 -21.25 26.24 12.26
C PHE A 287 -22.07 27.32 12.98
N THR A 288 -22.21 27.27 14.31
CA THR A 288 -22.98 28.26 15.07
C THR A 288 -22.28 29.62 15.08
N PHE A 289 -20.98 29.65 15.37
CA PHE A 289 -20.24 30.89 15.55
C PHE A 289 -19.58 31.42 14.28
N GLN A 290 -19.56 30.62 13.20
CA GLN A 290 -18.92 30.98 11.93
C GLN A 290 -17.44 31.37 12.09
N TRP A 291 -16.75 30.74 13.05
CA TRP A 291 -15.34 30.98 13.29
C TRP A 291 -14.47 30.29 12.26
N ASN A 292 -13.35 30.93 11.92
CA ASN A 292 -12.29 30.35 11.10
C ASN A 292 -11.06 30.17 11.98
N LEU A 293 -10.64 28.92 12.17
CA LEU A 293 -9.48 28.61 13.01
C LEU A 293 -8.19 28.61 12.18
N PRO A 294 -7.07 29.09 12.76
CA PRO A 294 -5.80 29.18 12.06
C PRO A 294 -5.23 27.79 11.74
N ASP A 295 -4.42 27.68 10.68
CA ASP A 295 -3.86 26.41 10.20
C ASP A 295 -3.12 25.60 11.27
N TRP A 296 -2.40 26.27 12.18
CA TRP A 296 -1.65 25.59 13.23
C TRP A 296 -2.56 24.83 14.22
N PHE A 297 -3.80 25.27 14.41
CA PHE A 297 -4.78 24.58 15.26
C PHE A 297 -5.07 23.18 14.73
N TRP A 298 -5.20 23.07 13.40
CA TRP A 298 -5.50 21.83 12.71
C TRP A 298 -4.30 20.90 12.61
N ARG A 299 -3.11 21.43 12.29
CA ARG A 299 -1.88 20.64 12.18
C ARG A 299 -1.51 19.92 13.47
N ARG A 300 -1.93 20.45 14.63
CA ARG A 300 -1.73 19.80 15.94
C ARG A 300 -2.61 18.56 16.14
N ARG A 301 -3.75 18.48 15.45
CA ARG A 301 -4.78 17.43 15.59
C ARG A 301 -4.73 16.41 14.45
N LEU A 302 -4.39 16.85 13.25
CA LEU A 302 -4.40 16.01 12.06
C LEU A 302 -2.98 15.83 11.53
N GLN A 303 -2.53 14.59 11.48
CA GLN A 303 -1.28 14.24 10.79
C GLN A 303 -1.52 14.27 9.27
N GLU A 304 -1.40 15.46 8.69
CA GLU A 304 -1.70 15.70 7.27
C GLU A 304 -0.82 14.88 6.31
N ASP A 305 0.38 14.45 6.74
CA ASP A 305 1.29 13.59 5.96
C ASP A 305 0.68 12.22 5.58
N LEU A 306 -0.39 11.81 6.28
CA LEU A 306 -1.13 10.60 5.95
C LEU A 306 -2.01 10.78 4.70
N PHE A 307 -2.26 12.02 4.27
CA PHE A 307 -3.21 12.39 3.21
C PHE A 307 -2.50 13.13 2.07
N PHE A 308 -1.74 12.40 1.25
CA PHE A 308 -1.05 12.94 0.05
C PHE A 308 -1.96 13.69 -0.91
N GLU A 309 -3.23 13.36 -0.91
CA GLU A 309 -4.27 13.99 -1.72
C GLU A 309 -4.42 15.49 -1.38
N LEU A 310 -4.09 15.91 -0.15
CA LEU A 310 -4.15 17.31 0.27
C LEU A 310 -3.16 18.19 -0.50
N ASP A 311 -1.99 17.67 -0.87
CA ASP A 311 -1.01 18.44 -1.65
C ASP A 311 -1.48 18.69 -3.09
N ILE A 312 -2.23 17.73 -3.66
CA ILE A 312 -2.87 17.89 -4.97
C ILE A 312 -3.93 18.99 -4.88
N LEU A 313 -4.75 18.97 -3.83
CA LEU A 313 -5.78 19.99 -3.61
C LEU A 313 -5.20 21.38 -3.39
N ARG A 314 -4.10 21.51 -2.63
CA ARG A 314 -3.39 22.80 -2.44
C ARG A 314 -2.87 23.39 -3.73
N LYS A 315 -2.43 22.54 -4.67
CA LYS A 315 -1.94 22.95 -5.99
C LYS A 315 -3.07 23.24 -6.97
N SER A 316 -4.28 22.79 -6.68
CA SER A 316 -5.45 23.10 -7.49
C SER A 316 -5.91 24.54 -7.24
N SER A 317 -6.42 25.19 -8.29
CA SER A 317 -7.03 26.53 -8.18
C SER A 317 -8.48 26.50 -7.67
N SER A 318 -9.01 25.31 -7.36
CA SER A 318 -10.39 25.15 -6.94
C SER A 318 -10.59 25.66 -5.51
N PRO A 319 -11.71 26.35 -5.22
CA PRO A 319 -12.03 26.70 -3.85
C PRO A 319 -12.29 25.42 -3.03
N VAL A 320 -11.61 25.29 -1.90
CA VAL A 320 -11.74 24.15 -0.98
C VAL A 320 -12.18 24.65 0.39
N ASN A 321 -13.23 24.06 0.96
CA ASN A 321 -13.58 24.27 2.36
C ASN A 321 -12.58 23.50 3.27
N TRP A 322 -11.41 24.10 3.51
CA TRP A 322 -10.33 23.47 4.28
C TRP A 322 -10.72 23.09 5.71
N GLN A 323 -11.54 23.92 6.37
CA GLN A 323 -12.00 23.66 7.73
C GLN A 323 -12.95 22.46 7.77
N GLY A 324 -13.93 22.41 6.86
CA GLY A 324 -14.81 21.26 6.71
C GLY A 324 -14.06 19.98 6.34
N LEU A 325 -13.11 20.09 5.41
CA LEU A 325 -12.26 18.96 5.00
C LEU A 325 -11.49 18.37 6.19
N ARG A 326 -10.82 19.20 6.98
CA ARG A 326 -10.04 18.73 8.14
C ARG A 326 -10.91 18.07 9.19
N LEU A 327 -12.11 18.60 9.46
CA LEU A 327 -13.06 17.94 10.37
C LEU A 327 -13.51 16.57 9.84
N ASP A 328 -13.81 16.47 8.55
CA ASP A 328 -14.18 15.20 7.93
C ASP A 328 -13.02 14.18 8.00
N LEU A 329 -11.77 14.61 7.77
CA LEU A 329 -10.58 13.75 7.92
C LEU A 329 -10.35 13.33 9.37
N MET A 330 -10.52 14.25 10.32
CA MET A 330 -10.46 13.96 11.76
C MET A 330 -11.51 12.91 12.14
N SER A 331 -12.75 13.02 11.64
CA SER A 331 -13.79 12.00 11.85
C SER A 331 -13.36 10.62 11.33
N LEU A 332 -12.74 10.55 10.14
CA LEU A 332 -12.23 9.30 9.58
C LEU A 332 -11.12 8.67 10.44
N VAL A 333 -10.24 9.47 11.04
CA VAL A 333 -9.15 8.97 11.90
C VAL A 333 -9.66 8.53 13.27
N SER A 334 -10.64 9.24 13.84
CA SER A 334 -11.21 8.93 15.17
C SER A 334 -12.14 7.72 15.17
N ASP A 335 -12.84 7.42 14.08
CA ASP A 335 -13.68 6.23 14.00
C ASP A 335 -12.79 4.98 13.91
N ARG A 336 -12.49 4.36 15.06
CA ARG A 336 -11.64 3.16 15.14
C ARG A 336 -12.19 1.98 14.35
N THR A 337 -13.52 1.83 14.29
CA THR A 337 -14.13 0.70 13.57
C THR A 337 -13.93 0.85 12.07
N TRP A 338 -14.07 2.07 11.56
CA TRP A 338 -13.78 2.40 10.17
C TRP A 338 -12.27 2.40 9.90
N TYR A 339 -11.47 3.10 10.72
CA TYR A 339 -10.04 3.29 10.50
C TYR A 339 -9.28 1.97 10.33
N THR A 340 -9.54 1.03 11.23
CA THR A 340 -8.83 -0.27 11.27
C THR A 340 -9.26 -1.21 10.14
N THR A 341 -10.48 -1.08 9.62
CA THR A 341 -11.00 -1.95 8.55
C THR A 341 -10.76 -1.40 7.14
N ARG A 342 -10.11 -0.23 7.03
CA ARG A 342 -9.90 0.48 5.77
C ARG A 342 -8.41 0.63 5.47
N GLY A 343 -8.12 1.07 4.23
CA GLY A 343 -6.75 1.25 3.75
C GLY A 343 -5.92 2.28 4.52
N LEU A 344 -6.55 3.16 5.31
CA LEU A 344 -5.88 4.26 6.00
C LEU A 344 -4.95 3.77 7.12
N ALA A 345 -5.39 2.83 7.95
CA ALA A 345 -4.53 2.25 8.98
C ALA A 345 -3.34 1.48 8.38
N ASN A 346 -3.57 0.76 7.28
CA ASN A 346 -2.49 0.09 6.55
C ASN A 346 -1.52 1.11 5.93
N ARG A 347 -2.02 2.23 5.38
CA ARG A 347 -1.21 3.36 4.90
C ARG A 347 -0.32 3.89 6.01
N GLU A 348 -0.88 4.24 7.17
CA GLU A 348 -0.12 4.77 8.31
C GLU A 348 1.01 3.81 8.73
N ARG A 349 0.69 2.51 8.86
CA ARG A 349 1.66 1.46 9.20
C ARG A 349 2.81 1.42 8.19
N ILE A 350 2.52 1.42 6.89
CA ILE A 350 3.54 1.39 5.84
C ILE A 350 4.40 2.65 5.89
N LEU A 351 3.79 3.83 6.05
CA LEU A 351 4.52 5.10 6.11
C LEU A 351 5.45 5.20 7.31
N ARG A 352 5.06 4.65 8.46
CA ARG A 352 5.93 4.54 9.64
C ARG A 352 7.21 3.76 9.32
N ASN A 353 7.07 2.62 8.64
CA ASN A 353 8.22 1.80 8.21
C ASN A 353 9.07 2.52 7.17
N VAL A 354 8.43 3.15 6.18
CA VAL A 354 9.12 3.96 5.16
C VAL A 354 9.95 5.07 5.80
N ALA A 355 9.38 5.82 6.75
CA ALA A 355 10.09 6.88 7.45
C ALA A 355 11.29 6.34 8.27
N ALA A 356 11.13 5.18 8.93
CA ALA A 356 12.22 4.54 9.65
C ALA A 356 13.36 4.10 8.73
N ILE A 357 13.02 3.50 7.59
CA ILE A 357 13.97 3.05 6.56
C ILE A 357 14.66 4.25 5.90
N GLY A 358 13.90 5.30 5.55
CA GLY A 358 14.38 6.53 4.93
C GLY A 358 15.42 7.24 5.79
N ARG A 359 15.15 7.41 7.10
CA ARG A 359 16.13 7.93 8.07
C ARG A 359 17.42 7.11 8.07
N GLY A 360 17.30 5.78 8.07
CA GLY A 360 18.45 4.88 8.01
C GLY A 360 19.21 4.93 6.69
N ALA A 361 18.59 5.41 5.61
CA ALA A 361 19.21 5.56 4.29
C ALA A 361 19.83 6.95 4.06
N GLY A 362 19.63 7.89 4.99
CA GLY A 362 20.00 9.30 4.81
C GLY A 362 19.13 9.99 3.77
N MET A 363 17.85 9.59 3.70
CA MET A 363 16.83 10.19 2.86
C MET A 363 15.95 11.00 3.81
N SER A 364 16.18 12.31 3.87
CA SER A 364 15.46 13.27 4.70
C SER A 364 14.97 14.42 3.85
#